data_AF-A0A357GW84-F1
#
_entry.id   AF-A0A357GW84-F1
#
_cell.length_a   1.000
_cell.length_b   1.000
_cell.length_c   1.000
_cell.angle_alpha   90.00
_cell.angle_beta   90.00
_cell.angle_gamma   90.00
#
_symmetry.space_group_name_H-M   'P 1'
#
loop_
_entity.id
_entity.type
_entity.pdbx_description
1 polymer ?
#
loop_
_entity_poly.entity_id
_entity_poly.type
_entity_poly.pdbx_seq_one_letter_code
_entity_poly.pdbx_strand_id
1 'polypeptide(L)'
;MKEGRFGEIKTRRNEVVENLTKDSDNKDKGLIRKEIFLISEEKDKNLLPEEKKEISDRMINRYFLDYGVSERGNNTCVDAIHSQMANTGEIVKILKRKPEWKNTEATEIINKGVVIAENIVAIRKNSPQRDIFSIINELTEKYGSDKLSIAILKIKELHEDYVGSLAQEIAKKSDSSYYIARKTRRFMDANRPENVRKISDKNSREEFGHGYYDAQYQLIKKFSENSAEYQENNKELSKPFLHISLHGKSDKPGDAGDVIVSNGLRNGKMPCDPQIARWFSDRLNSKIKERKLSKNENEYYFSGVAKEGSRFCGNVVHTERRFGNKTFNALGGNYQYIQVEMCLPLRKKYFSELQDALGEILIEFQEQFRNSDDLKTFLQSKMTLEDEFRLEGKLYARVAYFSNIPAGVVQLSESYRLALGIEIGEKVLINKKEFVVGATEKDKLDLRKPILNSSENFFAEVVIERMVV
;
A
#
# COMPACT_ATOMS: atom_id res chain seq x y z
N MET A 1 -36.12 -12.13 27.36
CA MET A 1 -34.77 -11.66 27.00
C MET A 1 -34.80 -11.29 25.52
N LYS A 2 -34.60 -10.02 25.17
CA LYS A 2 -34.40 -9.66 23.76
C LYS A 2 -33.13 -10.39 23.29
N GLU A 3 -33.23 -11.21 22.25
CA GLU A 3 -32.02 -11.66 21.56
C GLU A 3 -31.29 -10.39 21.14
N GLY A 4 -30.14 -10.10 21.76
CA GLY A 4 -29.34 -8.95 21.36
C GLY A 4 -28.99 -9.04 19.87
N ARG A 5 -28.62 -7.94 19.24
CA ARG A 5 -28.25 -7.84 17.81
C ARG A 5 -27.40 -9.02 17.27
N PHE A 6 -26.50 -9.56 18.09
CA PHE A 6 -25.69 -10.74 17.73
C PHE A 6 -26.48 -12.04 17.63
N GLY A 7 -27.55 -12.19 18.41
CA GLY A 7 -28.57 -13.22 18.24
C GLY A 7 -29.22 -13.13 16.86
N GLU A 8 -29.69 -11.95 16.46
CA GLU A 8 -30.30 -11.76 15.12
C GLU A 8 -29.32 -12.02 13.97
N ILE A 9 -28.07 -11.51 14.06
CA ILE A 9 -27.03 -11.76 13.04
C ILE A 9 -26.71 -13.26 12.97
N LYS A 10 -26.71 -13.96 14.12
CA LYS A 10 -26.47 -15.41 14.21
C LYS A 10 -27.66 -16.19 13.64
N THR A 11 -28.89 -15.80 13.93
CA THR A 11 -30.12 -16.40 13.39
C THR A 11 -30.16 -16.23 11.87
N ARG A 12 -29.89 -15.02 11.36
CA ARG A 12 -29.87 -14.78 9.91
C ARG A 12 -28.69 -15.46 9.21
N ARG A 13 -27.53 -15.58 9.87
CA ARG A 13 -26.44 -16.44 9.39
C ARG A 13 -26.90 -17.88 9.25
N ASN A 14 -27.66 -18.41 10.21
CA ASN A 14 -28.18 -19.77 10.14
C ASN A 14 -29.17 -19.90 8.99
N GLU A 15 -30.04 -18.92 8.77
CA GLU A 15 -30.97 -18.90 7.63
C GLU A 15 -30.24 -18.83 6.28
N VAL A 16 -29.18 -18.02 6.15
CA VAL A 16 -28.32 -17.99 4.94
C VAL A 16 -27.64 -19.35 4.75
N VAL A 17 -27.14 -19.97 5.82
CA VAL A 17 -26.51 -21.30 5.78
C VAL A 17 -27.51 -22.39 5.39
N GLU A 18 -28.75 -22.32 5.87
CA GLU A 18 -29.82 -23.26 5.58
C GLU A 18 -30.34 -23.11 4.14
N ASN A 19 -30.39 -21.89 3.61
CA ASN A 19 -30.84 -21.60 2.24
C ASN A 19 -29.80 -21.91 1.16
N LEU A 20 -28.53 -22.14 1.50
CA LEU A 20 -27.46 -22.51 0.55
C LEU A 20 -27.51 -24.02 0.14
N THR A 21 -28.70 -24.60 0.00
CA THR A 21 -28.94 -26.05 -0.02
C THR A 21 -28.09 -26.88 -1.01
N LYS A 22 -27.56 -27.97 -0.43
CA LYS A 22 -27.24 -29.33 -0.93
C LYS A 22 -26.41 -29.56 -2.22
N ASP A 23 -26.42 -28.69 -3.22
CA ASP A 23 -25.67 -28.94 -4.49
C ASP A 23 -24.40 -28.10 -4.63
N SER A 24 -24.14 -27.16 -3.70
CA SER A 24 -22.86 -26.46 -3.66
C SER A 24 -21.82 -27.30 -2.90
N ASP A 25 -20.90 -27.90 -3.64
CA ASP A 25 -19.86 -28.81 -3.13
C ASP A 25 -18.84 -28.16 -2.19
N ASN A 26 -19.09 -26.93 -1.73
CA ASN A 26 -18.47 -26.32 -0.57
C ASN A 26 -19.43 -25.27 -0.01
N LYS A 27 -19.75 -25.35 1.28
CA LYS A 27 -20.29 -24.23 2.07
C LYS A 27 -19.38 -23.02 1.83
N ASP A 28 -19.76 -22.13 0.90
CA ASP A 28 -18.95 -20.97 0.56
C ASP A 28 -18.98 -20.01 1.75
N LYS A 29 -18.04 -20.23 2.67
CA LYS A 29 -17.83 -19.41 3.86
C LYS A 29 -17.62 -17.94 3.46
N GLY A 30 -17.16 -17.66 2.24
CA GLY A 30 -17.08 -16.32 1.70
C GLY A 30 -18.46 -15.74 1.45
N LEU A 31 -19.37 -16.47 0.80
CA LEU A 31 -20.73 -16.00 0.50
C LEU A 31 -21.52 -15.72 1.78
N ILE A 32 -21.46 -16.66 2.74
CA ILE A 32 -22.08 -16.48 4.06
C ILE A 32 -21.53 -15.22 4.75
N ARG A 33 -20.23 -14.97 4.68
CA ARG A 33 -19.61 -13.78 5.28
C ARG A 33 -20.00 -12.49 4.57
N LYS A 34 -20.06 -12.50 3.24
CA LYS A 34 -20.47 -11.34 2.42
C LYS A 34 -21.92 -10.96 2.70
N GLU A 35 -22.84 -11.92 2.68
CA GLU A 35 -24.25 -11.67 2.98
C GLU A 35 -24.44 -11.11 4.41
N ILE A 36 -23.74 -11.69 5.39
CA ILE A 36 -23.75 -11.17 6.76
C ILE A 36 -23.18 -9.74 6.83
N PHE A 37 -22.12 -9.44 6.08
CA PHE A 37 -21.52 -8.11 6.03
C PHE A 37 -22.49 -7.08 5.45
N LEU A 38 -23.10 -7.34 4.28
CA LEU A 38 -24.05 -6.43 3.63
C LEU A 38 -25.28 -6.16 4.50
N ILE A 39 -25.81 -7.20 5.16
CA ILE A 39 -26.94 -7.07 6.09
C ILE A 39 -26.54 -6.24 7.32
N SER A 40 -25.31 -6.40 7.82
CA SER A 40 -24.79 -5.56 8.89
C SER A 40 -24.74 -4.10 8.42
N GLU A 41 -24.11 -3.81 7.29
CA GLU A 41 -23.98 -2.43 6.78
C GLU A 41 -25.34 -1.72 6.62
N GLU A 42 -26.37 -2.42 6.14
CA GLU A 42 -27.70 -1.85 5.99
C GLU A 42 -28.36 -1.53 7.34
N LYS A 43 -28.28 -2.45 8.30
CA LYS A 43 -28.78 -2.23 9.66
C LYS A 43 -27.98 -1.16 10.41
N ASP A 44 -26.69 -1.05 10.11
CA ASP A 44 -25.76 -0.18 10.82
C ASP A 44 -26.01 1.31 10.52
N LYS A 45 -26.73 1.63 9.44
CA LYS A 45 -27.08 3.02 9.06
C LYS A 45 -27.85 3.76 10.16
N ASN A 46 -28.78 3.07 10.83
CA ASN A 46 -29.72 3.67 11.79
C ASN A 46 -29.33 3.46 13.25
N LEU A 47 -28.14 2.91 13.51
CA LEU A 47 -27.67 2.67 14.87
C LEU A 47 -27.34 3.97 15.61
N LEU A 48 -27.46 3.91 16.94
CA LEU A 48 -27.01 4.98 17.83
C LEU A 48 -25.49 5.17 17.71
N PRO A 49 -24.96 6.38 17.94
CA PRO A 49 -23.52 6.67 17.82
C PRO A 49 -22.62 5.71 18.61
N GLU A 50 -23.02 5.33 19.82
CA GLU A 50 -22.27 4.42 20.69
C GLU A 50 -22.17 3.01 20.10
N GLU A 51 -23.24 2.52 19.48
CA GLU A 51 -23.28 1.21 18.81
C GLU A 51 -22.45 1.23 17.53
N LYS A 52 -22.46 2.34 16.78
CA LYS A 52 -21.58 2.56 15.61
C LYS A 52 -20.11 2.52 16.01
N LYS A 53 -19.76 3.14 17.13
CA LYS A 53 -18.40 3.13 17.69
C LYS A 53 -17.95 1.72 18.05
N GLU A 54 -18.79 0.92 18.72
CA GLU A 54 -18.46 -0.46 19.08
C GLU A 54 -18.16 -1.34 17.85
N ILE A 55 -18.93 -1.19 16.77
CA ILE A 55 -18.71 -1.92 15.51
C ILE A 55 -17.37 -1.54 14.90
N SER A 56 -17.11 -0.23 14.78
CA SER A 56 -15.86 0.31 14.25
C SER A 56 -14.66 -0.24 15.03
N ASP A 57 -14.70 -0.16 16.37
CA ASP A 57 -13.62 -0.66 17.22
C ASP A 57 -13.40 -2.18 17.04
N ARG A 58 -14.48 -2.95 16.90
CA ARG A 58 -14.38 -4.39 16.59
C ARG A 58 -13.77 -4.67 15.21
N MET A 59 -14.13 -3.88 14.20
CA MET A 59 -13.57 -4.00 12.85
C MET A 59 -12.08 -3.67 12.86
N ILE A 60 -11.69 -2.56 13.48
CA ILE A 60 -10.30 -2.16 13.68
C ILE A 60 -9.52 -3.29 14.35
N ASN A 61 -10.01 -3.82 15.47
CA ASN A 61 -9.35 -4.91 16.20
C ASN A 61 -9.25 -6.23 15.40
N ARG A 62 -10.18 -6.46 14.46
CA ARG A 62 -10.16 -7.65 13.58
C ARG A 62 -9.03 -7.58 12.56
N TYR A 63 -8.73 -6.40 12.02
CA TYR A 63 -7.83 -6.22 10.88
C TYR A 63 -6.45 -5.69 11.25
N PHE A 64 -6.32 -4.97 12.36
CA PHE A 64 -5.06 -4.41 12.83
C PHE A 64 -4.55 -5.17 14.05
N LEU A 65 -3.25 -5.42 14.05
CA LEU A 65 -2.56 -6.05 15.18
C LEU A 65 -2.43 -5.06 16.32
N ASP A 66 -2.04 -3.85 15.95
CA ASP A 66 -1.74 -2.76 16.85
C ASP A 66 -2.06 -1.44 16.14
N TYR A 67 -2.44 -0.43 16.93
CA TYR A 67 -2.64 0.94 16.47
C TYR A 67 -2.51 1.89 17.65
N GLY A 68 -2.00 3.09 17.38
CA GLY A 68 -1.93 4.18 18.35
C GLY A 68 -2.54 5.44 17.76
N VAL A 69 -3.12 6.26 18.62
CA VAL A 69 -3.62 7.58 18.25
C VAL A 69 -2.69 8.61 18.87
N SER A 70 -2.38 9.67 18.11
CA SER A 70 -1.62 10.82 18.63
C SER A 70 -2.24 11.35 19.92
N GLU A 71 -1.40 11.66 20.90
CA GLU A 71 -1.82 12.25 22.19
C GLU A 71 -2.28 13.69 22.01
N ARG A 72 -1.66 14.43 21.09
CA ARG A 72 -2.00 15.83 20.78
C ARG A 72 -2.96 15.98 19.59
N GLY A 73 -3.36 14.88 18.97
CA GLY A 73 -4.20 14.91 17.77
C GLY A 73 -3.47 15.46 16.54
N ASN A 74 -2.18 15.17 16.39
CA ASN A 74 -1.41 15.60 15.23
C ASN A 74 -1.94 14.98 13.92
N ASN A 75 -1.77 15.73 12.84
CA ASN A 75 -2.29 15.44 11.50
C ASN A 75 -1.39 14.51 10.67
N THR A 76 -0.78 13.53 11.32
CA THR A 76 0.13 12.59 10.67
C THR A 76 -0.14 11.16 11.11
N CYS A 77 0.06 10.23 10.19
CA CYS A 77 -0.10 8.80 10.44
C CYS A 77 1.01 7.99 9.77
N VAL A 78 1.47 6.95 10.48
CA VAL A 78 2.45 5.99 9.98
C VAL A 78 1.85 4.60 9.95
N ASP A 79 1.91 3.90 8.81
CA ASP A 79 1.47 2.52 8.71
C ASP A 79 2.58 1.54 8.35
N ALA A 80 2.35 0.28 8.71
CA ALA A 80 3.16 -0.85 8.27
C ALA A 80 2.24 -2.05 7.93
N ILE A 81 1.61 -1.99 6.76
CA ILE A 81 0.62 -3.01 6.39
C ILE A 81 1.21 -4.34 5.91
N HIS A 82 2.51 -4.39 5.59
CA HIS A 82 3.19 -5.59 5.09
C HIS A 82 4.20 -6.18 6.10
N SER A 83 4.19 -5.72 7.35
CA SER A 83 5.17 -6.12 8.37
C SER A 83 4.89 -7.47 9.05
N GLN A 84 3.85 -8.20 8.67
CA GLN A 84 3.51 -9.46 9.34
C GLN A 84 4.17 -10.65 8.66
N MET A 85 4.82 -11.49 9.46
CA MET A 85 5.36 -12.77 8.99
C MET A 85 4.22 -13.79 8.86
N ALA A 86 4.30 -14.66 7.85
CA ALA A 86 3.30 -15.71 7.65
C ALA A 86 3.21 -16.63 8.88
N ASN A 87 2.00 -16.75 9.42
CA ASN A 87 1.67 -17.73 10.44
C ASN A 87 1.52 -19.12 9.82
N THR A 88 1.52 -20.13 10.68
CA THR A 88 1.49 -21.53 10.27
C THR A 88 0.27 -21.90 9.43
N GLY A 89 -0.90 -21.35 9.74
CA GLY A 89 -2.12 -21.58 8.95
C GLY A 89 -2.06 -20.97 7.54
N GLU A 90 -1.42 -19.82 7.39
CA GLU A 90 -1.15 -19.22 6.07
C GLU A 90 -0.14 -20.05 5.28
N ILE A 91 0.92 -20.52 5.94
CA ILE A 91 1.95 -21.38 5.34
C ILE A 91 1.32 -22.67 4.78
N VAL A 92 0.44 -23.34 5.53
CA VAL A 92 -0.31 -24.52 5.05
C VAL A 92 -1.04 -24.20 3.75
N LYS A 93 -1.79 -23.10 3.70
CA LYS A 93 -2.56 -22.70 2.50
C LYS A 93 -1.65 -22.42 1.31
N ILE A 94 -0.50 -21.79 1.53
CA ILE A 94 0.47 -21.47 0.47
C ILE A 94 1.10 -22.75 -0.08
N LEU A 95 1.55 -23.65 0.80
CA LEU A 95 2.20 -24.91 0.40
C LEU A 95 1.24 -25.85 -0.30
N LYS A 96 0.01 -26.00 0.20
CA LYS A 96 -1.03 -26.87 -0.41
C LYS A 96 -1.42 -26.50 -1.85
N ARG A 97 -1.12 -25.28 -2.30
CA ARG A 97 -1.31 -24.84 -3.70
C ARG A 97 -0.19 -25.32 -4.63
N LYS A 98 0.94 -25.77 -4.08
CA LYS A 98 2.07 -26.27 -4.87
C LYS A 98 1.92 -27.79 -5.08
N PRO A 99 2.13 -28.30 -6.30
CA PRO A 99 2.00 -29.74 -6.59
C PRO A 99 2.82 -30.62 -5.62
N GLU A 100 4.04 -30.19 -5.30
CA GLU A 100 4.99 -30.88 -4.41
C GLU A 100 4.47 -31.10 -2.96
N TRP A 101 3.58 -30.24 -2.44
CA TRP A 101 3.07 -30.32 -1.06
C TRP A 101 1.57 -30.55 -0.96
N LYS A 102 0.88 -30.73 -2.09
CA LYS A 102 -0.59 -30.84 -2.13
C LYS A 102 -1.08 -31.99 -1.22
N ASN A 103 -0.34 -33.09 -1.19
CA ASN A 103 -0.70 -34.30 -0.45
C ASN A 103 -0.05 -34.40 0.94
N THR A 104 0.81 -33.45 1.34
CA THR A 104 1.45 -33.45 2.67
C THR A 104 0.42 -33.18 3.76
N GLU A 105 0.39 -33.95 4.84
CA GLU A 105 -0.58 -33.75 5.92
C GLU A 105 -0.49 -32.33 6.52
N ALA A 106 -1.64 -31.70 6.75
CA ALA A 106 -1.67 -30.33 7.25
C ALA A 106 -1.04 -30.22 8.65
N THR A 107 -1.21 -31.25 9.47
CA THR A 107 -0.61 -31.39 10.80
C THR A 107 0.92 -31.44 10.74
N GLU A 108 1.51 -32.08 9.72
CA GLU A 108 2.96 -32.13 9.53
C GLU A 108 3.53 -30.74 9.25
N ILE A 109 2.91 -30.02 8.30
CA ILE A 109 3.28 -28.63 7.99
C ILE A 109 3.14 -27.75 9.23
N ILE A 110 2.08 -27.97 10.01
CA ILE A 110 1.83 -27.20 11.23
C ILE A 110 2.94 -27.41 12.26
N ASN A 111 3.25 -28.67 12.56
CA ASN A 111 4.24 -29.02 13.57
C ASN A 111 5.61 -28.46 13.20
N LYS A 112 6.06 -28.62 11.94
CA LYS A 112 7.33 -28.02 11.48
C LYS A 112 7.30 -26.49 11.53
N GLY A 113 6.19 -25.88 11.12
CA GLY A 113 6.03 -24.42 11.16
C GLY A 113 6.09 -23.84 12.57
N VAL A 114 5.52 -24.53 13.57
CA VAL A 114 5.61 -24.16 14.98
C VAL A 114 7.05 -24.25 15.48
N VAL A 115 7.72 -25.39 15.25
CA VAL A 115 9.12 -25.58 15.65
C VAL A 115 10.02 -24.50 15.06
N ILE A 116 9.85 -24.16 13.77
CA ILE A 116 10.61 -23.08 13.13
C ILE A 116 10.31 -21.73 13.79
N ALA A 117 9.04 -21.42 14.08
CA ALA A 117 8.66 -20.17 14.72
C ALA A 117 9.26 -20.04 16.14
N GLU A 118 9.25 -21.12 16.93
CA GLU A 118 9.86 -21.17 18.25
C GLU A 118 11.38 -20.97 18.19
N ASN A 119 12.07 -21.59 17.24
CA ASN A 119 13.50 -21.36 17.01
C ASN A 119 13.79 -19.89 16.67
N ILE A 120 12.99 -19.28 15.78
CA ILE A 120 13.14 -17.85 15.45
C ILE A 120 12.97 -16.97 16.69
N VAL A 121 11.94 -17.23 17.51
CA VAL A 121 11.69 -16.48 18.75
C VAL A 121 12.84 -16.67 19.74
N ALA A 122 13.33 -17.89 19.93
CA ALA A 122 14.45 -18.18 20.81
C ALA A 122 15.73 -17.46 20.39
N ILE A 123 16.06 -17.50 19.09
CA ILE A 123 17.24 -16.81 18.55
C ILE A 123 17.10 -15.30 18.71
N ARG A 124 15.94 -14.71 18.41
CA ARG A 124 15.69 -13.27 18.62
C ARG A 124 15.76 -12.87 20.09
N LYS A 125 15.28 -13.71 21.01
CA LYS A 125 15.37 -13.44 22.45
C LYS A 125 16.82 -13.40 22.92
N ASN A 126 17.67 -14.29 22.41
CA ASN A 126 19.09 -14.39 22.78
C ASN A 126 19.98 -13.43 22.00
N SER A 127 19.53 -12.91 20.86
CA SER A 127 20.26 -11.97 20.02
C SER A 127 19.30 -11.00 19.32
N PRO A 128 18.73 -10.02 20.05
CA PRO A 128 17.71 -9.10 19.52
C PRO A 128 18.16 -8.30 18.29
N GLN A 129 19.47 -8.08 18.16
CA GLN A 129 20.10 -7.38 17.05
C GLN A 129 20.17 -8.17 15.73
N ARG A 130 19.89 -9.48 15.75
CA ARG A 130 19.95 -10.32 14.54
C ARG A 130 18.74 -10.12 13.65
N ASP A 131 18.99 -9.85 12.37
CA ASP A 131 17.95 -9.73 11.36
C ASP A 131 17.33 -11.08 11.00
N ILE A 132 16.07 -11.06 10.58
CA ILE A 132 15.33 -12.29 10.27
C ILE A 132 15.98 -13.10 9.15
N PHE A 133 16.66 -12.47 8.19
CA PHE A 133 17.29 -13.17 7.08
C PHE A 133 18.51 -13.96 7.58
N SER A 134 19.31 -13.39 8.48
CA SER A 134 20.42 -14.12 9.11
C SER A 134 19.93 -15.34 9.91
N ILE A 135 18.80 -15.20 10.60
CA ILE A 135 18.19 -16.29 11.37
C ILE A 135 17.62 -17.35 10.41
N ILE A 136 16.92 -16.92 9.37
CA ILE A 136 16.37 -17.82 8.34
C ILE A 136 17.48 -18.56 7.62
N ASN A 137 18.61 -17.93 7.31
CA ASN A 137 19.75 -18.59 6.67
C ASN A 137 20.37 -19.65 7.58
N GLU A 138 20.64 -19.33 8.84
CA GLU A 138 21.12 -20.30 9.83
C GLU A 138 20.17 -21.49 9.96
N LEU A 139 18.86 -21.23 10.07
CA LEU A 139 17.87 -22.30 10.14
C LEU A 139 17.80 -23.09 8.83
N THR A 140 17.97 -22.45 7.67
CA THR A 140 17.99 -23.13 6.37
C THR A 140 19.18 -24.07 6.27
N GLU A 141 20.36 -23.67 6.76
CA GLU A 141 21.54 -24.53 6.86
C GLU A 141 21.29 -25.69 7.84
N LYS A 142 20.75 -25.40 9.04
CA LYS A 142 20.39 -26.40 10.06
C LYS A 142 19.41 -27.45 9.53
N TYR A 143 18.44 -27.03 8.72
CA TYR A 143 17.43 -27.91 8.12
C TYR A 143 17.78 -28.36 6.69
N GLY A 144 19.04 -28.26 6.25
CA GLY A 144 19.45 -28.40 4.85
C GLY A 144 18.97 -29.66 4.10
N SER A 145 18.65 -30.75 4.82
CA SER A 145 18.09 -31.98 4.25
C SER A 145 16.55 -32.05 4.26
N ASP A 146 15.88 -31.24 5.06
CA ASP A 146 14.42 -31.21 5.21
C ASP A 146 13.78 -30.19 4.26
N LYS A 147 13.39 -30.69 3.08
CA LYS A 147 12.76 -29.89 2.02
C LYS A 147 11.53 -29.11 2.49
N LEU A 148 10.73 -29.67 3.41
CA LEU A 148 9.52 -29.01 3.90
C LEU A 148 9.89 -27.84 4.83
N SER A 149 10.83 -28.04 5.75
CA SER A 149 11.34 -26.97 6.61
C SER A 149 11.96 -25.82 5.80
N ILE A 150 12.74 -26.14 4.75
CA ILE A 150 13.28 -25.14 3.82
C ILE A 150 12.16 -24.40 3.09
N ALA A 151 11.12 -25.09 2.62
CA ALA A 151 9.98 -24.46 1.96
C ALA A 151 9.21 -23.51 2.90
N ILE A 152 9.07 -23.88 4.18
CA ILE A 152 8.47 -23.03 5.22
C ILE A 152 9.32 -21.77 5.46
N LEU A 153 10.64 -21.92 5.60
CA LEU A 153 11.57 -20.81 5.80
C LEU A 153 11.57 -19.82 4.63
N LYS A 154 11.56 -20.32 3.38
CA LYS A 154 11.41 -19.48 2.17
C LYS A 154 10.12 -18.65 2.17
N ILE A 155 9.03 -19.18 2.74
CA ILE A 155 7.78 -18.40 2.87
C ILE A 155 7.93 -17.30 3.92
N LYS A 156 8.59 -17.60 5.04
CA LYS A 156 8.84 -16.62 6.12
C LYS A 156 9.79 -15.51 5.71
N GLU A 157 10.74 -15.79 4.81
CA GLU A 157 11.69 -14.83 4.25
C GLU A 157 11.02 -13.67 3.50
N LEU A 158 9.80 -13.86 3.02
CA LEU A 158 9.03 -12.84 2.28
C LEU A 158 8.49 -11.70 3.16
N HIS A 159 8.83 -11.72 4.45
CA HIS A 159 8.51 -10.74 5.46
C HIS A 159 9.31 -9.43 5.29
N GLU A 160 8.65 -8.29 5.47
CA GLU A 160 9.30 -6.98 5.45
C GLU A 160 9.82 -6.66 6.85
N ASP A 161 11.03 -7.14 7.15
CA ASP A 161 11.62 -7.01 8.49
C ASP A 161 11.73 -5.55 8.94
N TYR A 162 11.70 -5.29 10.24
CA TYR A 162 11.85 -3.94 10.83
C TYR A 162 10.74 -2.91 10.53
N VAL A 163 9.94 -3.06 9.48
CA VAL A 163 8.97 -2.03 9.04
C VAL A 163 7.92 -1.72 10.11
N GLY A 164 7.40 -2.75 10.79
CA GLY A 164 6.42 -2.58 11.87
C GLY A 164 6.99 -1.80 13.06
N SER A 165 8.19 -2.16 13.50
CA SER A 165 8.88 -1.46 14.59
C SER A 165 9.28 -0.05 14.20
N LEU A 166 9.72 0.19 12.95
CA LEU A 166 9.95 1.53 12.43
C LEU A 166 8.69 2.39 12.57
N ALA A 167 7.54 1.87 12.15
CA ALA A 167 6.29 2.62 12.18
C ALA A 167 5.92 3.08 13.60
N GLN A 168 6.04 2.19 14.59
CA GLN A 168 5.81 2.50 16.01
C GLN A 168 6.78 3.56 16.54
N GLU A 169 8.08 3.40 16.30
CA GLU A 169 9.08 4.32 16.85
C GLU A 169 9.03 5.71 16.19
N ILE A 170 8.79 5.77 14.88
CA ILE A 170 8.55 7.03 14.16
C ILE A 170 7.32 7.73 14.73
N ALA A 171 6.23 6.99 14.91
CA ALA A 171 4.98 7.53 15.43
C ALA A 171 5.15 8.07 16.85
N LYS A 172 5.84 7.32 17.72
CA LYS A 172 6.17 7.76 19.08
C LYS A 172 7.01 9.04 19.10
N LYS A 173 8.04 9.14 18.25
CA LYS A 173 8.93 10.31 18.19
C LYS A 173 8.26 11.57 17.68
N SER A 174 7.33 11.41 16.75
CA SER A 174 6.61 12.51 16.11
C SER A 174 5.24 12.79 16.73
N ASP A 175 4.86 12.05 17.78
CA ASP A 175 3.48 12.02 18.28
C ASP A 175 2.46 11.88 17.14
N SER A 176 2.72 10.96 16.20
CA SER A 176 1.80 10.62 15.10
C SER A 176 0.90 9.46 15.50
N SER A 177 -0.23 9.34 14.83
CA SER A 177 -1.02 8.10 14.88
C SER A 177 -0.31 6.99 14.10
N TYR A 178 -0.62 5.73 14.39
CA TYR A 178 -0.08 4.60 13.62
C TYR A 178 -0.98 3.39 13.60
N TYR A 179 -0.75 2.49 12.64
CA TYR A 179 -1.37 1.16 12.66
C TYR A 179 -0.54 0.10 11.93
N ILE A 180 -0.64 -1.13 12.42
CA ILE A 180 0.04 -2.31 11.88
C ILE A 180 -1.00 -3.34 11.47
N ALA A 181 -0.94 -3.83 10.24
CA ALA A 181 -1.87 -4.87 9.80
C ALA A 181 -1.70 -6.16 10.61
N ARG A 182 -2.80 -6.86 10.87
CA ARG A 182 -2.79 -8.18 11.55
C ARG A 182 -2.49 -9.33 10.61
N LYS A 183 -2.83 -9.18 9.33
CA LYS A 183 -2.72 -10.24 8.33
C LYS A 183 -1.57 -9.97 7.38
N THR A 184 -0.97 -11.02 6.87
CA THR A 184 0.10 -10.88 5.88
C THR A 184 -0.44 -10.48 4.52
N ARG A 185 0.38 -9.81 3.71
CA ARG A 185 0.06 -9.53 2.30
C ARG A 185 -0.22 -10.78 1.46
N ARG A 186 0.24 -11.95 1.90
CA ARG A 186 0.00 -13.24 1.23
C ARG A 186 -1.40 -13.78 1.51
N PHE A 187 -1.95 -13.47 2.67
CA PHE A 187 -3.35 -13.69 2.95
C PHE A 187 -4.20 -12.65 2.22
N MET A 188 -3.86 -11.37 2.36
CA MET A 188 -4.54 -10.27 1.68
C MET A 188 -3.58 -9.08 1.54
N ASP A 189 -3.26 -8.73 0.30
CA ASP A 189 -2.51 -7.52 0.02
C ASP A 189 -3.48 -6.32 0.01
N ALA A 190 -3.47 -5.58 1.13
CA ALA A 190 -4.27 -4.37 1.32
C ALA A 190 -3.85 -3.21 0.40
N ASN A 191 -2.68 -3.27 -0.24
CA ASN A 191 -2.24 -2.31 -1.25
C ASN A 191 -2.62 -2.73 -2.67
N ARG A 192 -3.61 -3.62 -2.83
CA ARG A 192 -4.10 -4.09 -4.13
C ARG A 192 -5.62 -3.95 -4.23
N PRO A 193 -6.16 -3.49 -5.38
CA PRO A 193 -7.59 -3.48 -5.60
C PRO A 193 -8.15 -4.91 -5.56
N GLU A 194 -9.43 -5.01 -5.22
CA GLU A 194 -10.10 -6.25 -4.89
C GLU A 194 -10.00 -7.32 -6.00
N ASN A 195 -10.14 -6.89 -7.25
CA ASN A 195 -10.12 -7.74 -8.45
C ASN A 195 -8.78 -8.48 -8.67
N VAL A 196 -7.66 -7.97 -8.17
CA VAL A 196 -6.31 -8.55 -8.34
C VAL A 196 -5.81 -9.32 -7.12
N ARG A 197 -6.60 -9.44 -6.05
CA ARG A 197 -6.21 -10.20 -4.85
C ARG A 197 -6.22 -11.71 -5.10
N LYS A 198 -5.19 -12.40 -4.62
CA LYS A 198 -5.03 -13.86 -4.73
C LYS A 198 -5.67 -14.64 -3.58
N ILE A 199 -6.95 -14.38 -3.30
CA ILE A 199 -7.75 -15.21 -2.38
C ILE A 199 -8.55 -16.21 -3.22
N SER A 200 -8.67 -17.45 -2.73
CA SER A 200 -9.17 -18.61 -3.49
C SER A 200 -10.63 -18.52 -3.90
N ASP A 201 -11.45 -17.75 -3.19
CA ASP A 201 -12.87 -17.57 -3.48
C ASP A 201 -13.22 -16.08 -3.61
N LYS A 202 -14.16 -15.76 -4.51
CA LYS A 202 -14.57 -14.38 -4.84
C LYS A 202 -15.18 -13.68 -3.63
N ASN A 203 -16.04 -14.38 -2.89
CA ASN A 203 -16.81 -13.77 -1.81
C ASN A 203 -15.94 -13.41 -0.58
N SER A 204 -14.90 -14.19 -0.26
CA SER A 204 -13.91 -13.81 0.76
C SER A 204 -13.01 -12.67 0.28
N ARG A 205 -12.75 -12.51 -1.03
CA ARG A 205 -12.07 -11.29 -1.52
C ARG A 205 -12.86 -10.05 -1.19
N GLU A 206 -14.17 -10.15 -1.40
CA GLU A 206 -15.07 -9.03 -1.21
C GLU A 206 -15.26 -8.69 0.26
N GLU A 207 -15.55 -9.67 1.12
CA GLU A 207 -15.70 -9.42 2.56
C GLU A 207 -14.42 -8.91 3.21
N PHE A 208 -13.28 -9.57 2.98
CA PHE A 208 -12.02 -9.12 3.57
C PHE A 208 -11.57 -7.78 3.00
N GLY A 209 -11.82 -7.57 1.71
CA GLY A 209 -11.46 -6.35 1.02
C GLY A 209 -12.20 -5.13 1.53
N HIS A 210 -13.53 -5.21 1.52
CA HIS A 210 -14.38 -4.16 2.04
C HIS A 210 -14.15 -3.97 3.54
N GLY A 211 -14.16 -5.04 4.33
CA GLY A 211 -13.99 -4.94 5.77
C GLY A 211 -12.63 -4.36 6.21
N TYR A 212 -11.55 -4.66 5.49
CA TYR A 212 -10.25 -4.05 5.79
C TYR A 212 -10.20 -2.57 5.42
N TYR A 213 -10.70 -2.21 4.23
CA TYR A 213 -10.68 -0.81 3.80
C TYR A 213 -11.60 0.06 4.64
N ASP A 214 -12.78 -0.46 5.01
CA ASP A 214 -13.65 0.25 5.93
C ASP A 214 -12.98 0.36 7.31
N ALA A 215 -12.41 -0.71 7.86
CA ALA A 215 -11.66 -0.61 9.13
C ALA A 215 -10.53 0.42 9.07
N GLN A 216 -9.81 0.49 7.95
CA GLN A 216 -8.77 1.50 7.72
C GLN A 216 -9.35 2.92 7.63
N TYR A 217 -10.46 3.10 6.93
CA TYR A 217 -11.15 4.37 6.82
C TYR A 217 -11.66 4.85 8.19
N GLN A 218 -12.34 3.98 8.94
CA GLN A 218 -12.77 4.27 10.31
C GLN A 218 -11.60 4.64 11.22
N LEU A 219 -10.46 3.98 11.04
CA LEU A 219 -9.25 4.27 11.82
C LEU A 219 -8.64 5.63 11.46
N ILE A 220 -8.54 5.95 10.17
CA ILE A 220 -8.09 7.29 9.71
C ILE A 220 -9.06 8.37 10.21
N LYS A 221 -10.38 8.11 10.15
CA LYS A 221 -11.40 9.01 10.69
C LYS A 221 -11.18 9.24 12.19
N LYS A 222 -10.96 8.17 12.96
CA LYS A 222 -10.65 8.22 14.40
C LYS A 222 -9.39 9.05 14.69
N PHE A 223 -8.35 8.95 13.85
CA PHE A 223 -7.15 9.79 13.96
C PHE A 223 -7.45 11.26 13.71
N SER A 224 -8.32 11.57 12.74
CA SER A 224 -8.73 12.94 12.42
C SER A 224 -9.78 13.53 13.38
N GLU A 225 -10.62 12.72 14.02
CA GLU A 225 -11.60 13.21 15.01
C GLU A 225 -10.92 13.66 16.30
N ASN A 226 -9.79 13.05 16.66
CA ASN A 226 -8.95 13.47 17.78
C ASN A 226 -8.24 14.81 17.53
N SER A 227 -8.29 15.35 16.31
CA SER A 227 -7.80 16.70 15.96
C SER A 227 -8.92 17.75 15.94
N ALA A 228 -9.92 17.63 16.82
CA ALA A 228 -10.96 18.63 17.15
C ALA A 228 -11.82 19.22 16.01
N GLU A 229 -11.62 18.87 14.74
CA GLU A 229 -12.20 19.63 13.61
C GLU A 229 -12.64 18.75 12.42
N TYR A 230 -13.12 17.52 12.66
CA TYR A 230 -13.81 16.75 11.62
C TYR A 230 -15.21 17.35 11.38
N GLN A 231 -15.43 18.02 10.24
CA GLN A 231 -16.76 18.49 9.87
C GLN A 231 -17.59 17.34 9.30
N GLU A 232 -18.47 16.80 10.13
CA GLU A 232 -19.37 15.67 9.82
C GLU A 232 -20.20 15.87 8.53
N ASN A 233 -20.42 17.14 8.13
CA ASN A 233 -21.21 17.50 6.95
C ASN A 233 -20.46 17.40 5.61
N ASN A 234 -19.13 17.55 5.58
CA ASN A 234 -18.37 17.59 4.31
C ASN A 234 -17.66 16.27 3.98
N LYS A 235 -17.59 15.31 4.91
CA LYS A 235 -16.94 13.99 4.76
C LYS A 235 -15.44 13.99 4.38
N GLU A 236 -14.86 15.16 4.09
CA GLU A 236 -13.44 15.37 3.80
C GLU A 236 -12.67 15.91 5.03
N LEU A 237 -11.35 15.77 5.01
CA LEU A 237 -10.48 16.34 6.06
C LEU A 237 -10.40 17.87 5.92
N SER A 238 -10.58 18.58 7.03
CA SER A 238 -10.51 20.05 7.11
C SER A 238 -9.08 20.60 7.19
N LYS A 239 -8.12 19.80 7.65
CA LYS A 239 -6.71 20.14 7.76
C LYS A 239 -5.85 19.20 6.93
N PRO A 240 -4.69 19.68 6.42
CA PRO A 240 -3.70 18.83 5.78
C PRO A 240 -3.41 17.61 6.65
N PHE A 241 -3.32 16.42 6.06
CA PHE A 241 -3.03 15.18 6.79
C PHE A 241 -2.04 14.35 5.99
N LEU A 242 -0.88 14.04 6.57
CA LEU A 242 0.13 13.22 5.93
C LEU A 242 0.11 11.79 6.46
N HIS A 243 -0.21 10.86 5.58
CA HIS A 243 -0.16 9.43 5.84
C HIS A 243 1.04 8.83 5.11
N ILE A 244 2.02 8.34 5.86
CA ILE A 244 3.14 7.58 5.32
C ILE A 244 2.93 6.07 5.55
N SER A 245 3.10 5.28 4.50
CA SER A 245 2.98 3.82 4.54
C SER A 245 4.34 3.21 4.28
N LEU A 246 4.90 2.54 5.29
CA LEU A 246 6.26 2.03 5.24
C LEU A 246 6.29 0.64 4.64
N HIS A 247 7.27 0.41 3.76
CA HIS A 247 7.48 -0.86 3.08
C HIS A 247 8.96 -1.20 2.94
N GLY A 248 9.24 -2.50 2.86
CA GLY A 248 10.56 -3.04 2.56
C GLY A 248 10.68 -3.44 1.10
N LYS A 249 11.69 -2.91 0.40
CA LYS A 249 12.01 -3.34 -0.98
C LYS A 249 13.28 -4.18 -1.05
N SER A 250 13.34 -5.02 -2.09
CA SER A 250 14.59 -5.63 -2.55
C SER A 250 15.45 -4.58 -3.25
N ASP A 251 16.76 -4.71 -3.13
CA ASP A 251 17.70 -3.82 -3.82
C ASP A 251 17.87 -4.29 -5.27
N LYS A 252 17.53 -3.44 -6.24
CA LYS A 252 17.59 -3.78 -7.67
C LYS A 252 18.09 -2.59 -8.49
N PRO A 253 18.91 -2.85 -9.53
CA PRO A 253 19.32 -1.82 -10.48
C PRO A 253 18.11 -1.13 -11.15
N GLY A 254 18.21 0.18 -11.35
CA GLY A 254 17.20 0.97 -12.07
C GLY A 254 16.00 1.44 -11.24
N ASP A 255 15.97 1.13 -9.94
CA ASP A 255 15.03 1.74 -8.99
C ASP A 255 15.26 3.26 -8.88
N ALA A 256 14.21 4.02 -8.52
CA ALA A 256 14.29 5.48 -8.41
C ALA A 256 15.17 5.98 -7.26
N GLY A 257 15.53 5.10 -6.32
CA GLY A 257 16.39 5.38 -5.18
C GLY A 257 16.49 4.18 -4.24
N ASP A 258 17.29 4.35 -3.19
CA ASP A 258 17.37 3.37 -2.09
C ASP A 258 16.15 3.45 -1.18
N VAL A 259 15.60 4.66 -1.08
CA VAL A 259 14.27 4.94 -0.59
C VAL A 259 13.42 5.47 -1.74
N ILE A 260 12.25 4.89 -1.97
CA ILE A 260 11.35 5.34 -3.02
C ILE A 260 10.09 5.92 -2.40
N VAL A 261 9.82 7.18 -2.74
CA VAL A 261 8.56 7.87 -2.44
C VAL A 261 7.61 7.62 -3.62
N SER A 262 6.63 6.76 -3.43
CA SER A 262 5.66 6.42 -4.48
C SER A 262 4.68 7.57 -4.69
N ASN A 263 4.65 8.13 -5.90
CA ASN A 263 3.63 9.13 -6.25
C ASN A 263 3.27 9.11 -7.74
N GLY A 264 2.92 7.95 -8.29
CA GLY A 264 2.48 7.83 -9.68
C GLY A 264 0.98 8.04 -9.86
N LEU A 265 0.59 8.56 -11.02
CA LEU A 265 -0.77 8.67 -11.51
C LEU A 265 -1.40 7.29 -11.65
N ARG A 266 -2.68 7.19 -11.29
CA ARG A 266 -3.57 6.05 -11.52
C ARG A 266 -4.90 6.61 -11.98
N ASN A 267 -5.32 6.26 -13.18
CA ASN A 267 -6.55 6.78 -13.78
C ASN A 267 -6.66 8.32 -13.69
N GLY A 268 -5.57 9.02 -14.02
CA GLY A 268 -5.49 10.49 -14.01
C GLY A 268 -5.40 11.15 -12.63
N LYS A 269 -5.24 10.37 -11.54
CA LYS A 269 -5.21 10.88 -10.16
C LYS A 269 -3.94 10.45 -9.42
N MET A 270 -3.50 11.23 -8.43
CA MET A 270 -2.31 10.93 -7.60
C MET A 270 -2.64 10.81 -6.10
N PRO A 271 -2.00 9.89 -5.37
CA PRO A 271 -2.29 9.70 -3.95
C PRO A 271 -1.82 10.87 -3.07
N CYS A 272 -0.91 11.70 -3.60
CA CYS A 272 -0.33 12.86 -2.94
C CYS A 272 -0.02 13.93 -3.98
N ASP A 273 -0.09 15.20 -3.59
CA ASP A 273 0.35 16.29 -4.45
C ASP A 273 1.85 16.15 -4.74
N PRO A 274 2.28 16.36 -5.99
CA PRO A 274 3.65 16.07 -6.39
C PRO A 274 4.67 16.99 -5.71
N GLN A 275 4.26 18.19 -5.27
CA GLN A 275 5.10 19.07 -4.45
C GLN A 275 5.36 18.47 -3.07
N ILE A 276 4.37 17.84 -2.43
CA ILE A 276 4.53 17.22 -1.11
C ILE A 276 5.39 15.96 -1.20
N ALA A 277 5.21 15.15 -2.25
CA ALA A 277 6.09 14.00 -2.50
C ALA A 277 7.56 14.41 -2.70
N ARG A 278 7.82 15.48 -3.47
CA ARG A 278 9.19 16.02 -3.61
C ARG A 278 9.72 16.59 -2.30
N TRP A 279 8.93 17.42 -1.62
CA TRP A 279 9.29 17.98 -0.31
C TRP A 279 9.72 16.87 0.66
N PHE A 280 8.92 15.81 0.78
CA PHE A 280 9.24 14.68 1.66
C PHE A 280 10.56 14.01 1.26
N SER A 281 10.77 13.77 -0.04
CA SER A 281 12.00 13.16 -0.56
C SER A 281 13.23 14.03 -0.32
N ASP A 282 13.13 15.35 -0.54
CA ASP A 282 14.19 16.33 -0.34
C ASP A 282 14.57 16.46 1.15
N ARG A 283 13.56 16.47 2.03
CA ARG A 283 13.79 16.44 3.48
C ARG A 283 14.49 15.15 3.89
N LEU A 284 14.04 14.00 3.41
CA LEU A 284 14.69 12.71 3.71
C LEU A 284 16.14 12.67 3.20
N ASN A 285 16.40 13.17 2.00
CA ASN A 285 17.76 13.30 1.46
C ASN A 285 18.65 14.19 2.33
N SER A 286 18.10 15.28 2.85
CA SER A 286 18.81 16.18 3.77
C SER A 286 19.14 15.47 5.08
N LYS A 287 18.16 14.82 5.72
CA LYS A 287 18.35 14.05 6.96
C LYS A 287 19.35 12.90 6.80
N ILE A 288 19.33 12.21 5.65
CA ILE A 288 20.30 11.15 5.30
C ILE A 288 21.72 11.71 5.29
N LYS A 289 21.95 12.84 4.63
CA LYS A 289 23.27 13.49 4.56
C LYS A 289 23.73 13.99 5.92
N GLU A 290 22.86 14.67 6.66
CA GLU A 290 23.14 15.17 8.02
C GLU A 290 23.59 14.05 8.97
N ARG A 291 22.93 12.89 8.89
CA ARG A 291 23.23 11.70 9.71
C ARG A 291 24.31 10.81 9.11
N LYS A 292 24.86 11.18 7.96
CA LYS A 292 25.90 10.43 7.23
C LYS A 292 25.50 8.97 6.95
N LEU A 293 24.25 8.72 6.56
CA LEU A 293 23.79 7.36 6.24
C LEU A 293 24.40 6.93 4.90
N SER A 294 25.54 6.25 4.96
CA SER A 294 26.34 5.90 3.79
C SER A 294 26.24 4.43 3.42
N LYS A 295 26.21 4.16 2.11
CA LYS A 295 26.32 2.81 1.52
C LYS A 295 27.75 2.32 1.61
N ASN A 296 28.69 3.21 1.31
CA ASN A 296 30.13 3.02 1.30
C ASN A 296 30.80 4.37 1.65
N GLU A 297 32.13 4.45 1.57
CA GLU A 297 32.89 5.64 1.96
C GLU A 297 32.55 6.91 1.16
N ASN A 298 32.05 6.78 -0.07
CA ASN A 298 31.87 7.89 -1.01
C ASN A 298 30.41 8.15 -1.42
N GLU A 299 29.46 7.33 -0.97
CA GLU A 299 28.08 7.39 -1.43
C GLU A 299 27.08 7.30 -0.26
N TYR A 300 26.23 8.32 -0.15
CA TYR A 300 25.08 8.31 0.75
C TYR A 300 23.91 7.53 0.15
N TYR A 301 23.08 6.95 1.00
CA TYR A 301 21.74 6.54 0.57
C TYR A 301 20.99 7.76 0.02
N PHE A 302 20.05 7.54 -0.90
CA PHE A 302 19.21 8.61 -1.39
C PHE A 302 17.75 8.18 -1.58
N SER A 303 16.88 9.15 -1.40
CA SER A 303 15.47 9.10 -1.67
C SER A 303 15.16 9.66 -3.06
N GLY A 304 14.30 8.98 -3.81
CA GLY A 304 13.75 9.46 -5.07
C GLY A 304 12.24 9.28 -5.16
N VAL A 305 11.58 10.12 -5.97
CA VAL A 305 10.14 10.03 -6.21
C VAL A 305 9.87 9.12 -7.43
N ALA A 306 9.16 8.01 -7.23
CA ALA A 306 8.73 7.15 -8.32
C ALA A 306 7.43 7.67 -8.96
N LYS A 307 7.54 8.03 -10.24
CA LYS A 307 6.45 8.50 -11.11
C LYS A 307 5.91 7.39 -12.00
N GLU A 308 4.95 7.70 -12.85
CA GLU A 308 4.36 6.77 -13.82
C GLU A 308 5.45 6.06 -14.63
N GLY A 309 5.25 4.78 -14.94
CA GLY A 309 6.27 3.96 -15.60
C GLY A 309 7.41 3.47 -14.69
N SER A 310 7.63 4.08 -13.53
CA SER A 310 8.64 3.62 -12.56
C SER A 310 8.16 2.42 -11.75
N ARG A 311 9.08 1.56 -11.34
CA ARG A 311 8.79 0.55 -10.32
C ARG A 311 8.42 1.25 -9.00
N PHE A 312 7.48 0.66 -8.27
CA PHE A 312 6.99 1.20 -7.00
C PHE A 312 6.38 2.60 -7.09
N CYS A 313 5.71 2.95 -8.19
CA CYS A 313 4.99 4.24 -8.29
C CYS A 313 3.59 4.23 -7.64
N GLY A 314 3.33 3.33 -6.68
CA GLY A 314 2.07 3.25 -5.92
C GLY A 314 0.99 2.37 -6.58
N ASN A 315 -0.21 2.37 -6.00
CA ASN A 315 -1.36 1.61 -6.50
C ASN A 315 -2.65 2.46 -6.45
N VAL A 316 -3.65 2.11 -7.26
CA VAL A 316 -4.93 2.82 -7.38
C VAL A 316 -5.65 2.95 -6.04
N VAL A 317 -5.50 1.98 -5.15
CA VAL A 317 -6.13 2.03 -3.81
C VAL A 317 -5.65 3.22 -2.99
N HIS A 318 -4.43 3.71 -3.25
CA HIS A 318 -3.88 4.91 -2.62
C HIS A 318 -4.56 6.18 -3.13
N THR A 319 -4.82 6.25 -4.44
CA THR A 319 -5.58 7.36 -5.04
C THR A 319 -7.05 7.33 -4.62
N GLU A 320 -7.64 6.13 -4.53
CA GLU A 320 -9.02 5.99 -4.12
C GLU A 320 -9.20 6.55 -2.71
N ARG A 321 -8.32 6.27 -1.74
CA ARG A 321 -8.41 6.86 -0.37
C ARG A 321 -8.58 8.38 -0.39
N ARG A 322 -7.87 9.07 -1.28
CA ARG A 322 -7.93 10.53 -1.41
C ARG A 322 -9.22 10.99 -2.08
N PHE A 323 -9.63 10.34 -3.17
CA PHE A 323 -10.72 10.80 -4.05
C PHE A 323 -12.03 10.04 -3.93
N GLY A 324 -12.11 9.08 -3.03
CA GLY A 324 -13.23 8.15 -2.88
C GLY A 324 -13.30 7.10 -3.99
N ASN A 325 -14.16 6.11 -3.79
CA ASN A 325 -14.60 5.17 -4.80
C ASN A 325 -16.05 4.72 -4.51
N LYS A 326 -16.50 3.63 -5.12
CA LYS A 326 -17.87 3.09 -4.88
C LYS A 326 -18.08 2.58 -3.45
N THR A 327 -17.01 2.23 -2.75
CA THR A 327 -17.03 1.57 -1.45
C THR A 327 -16.81 2.55 -0.29
N PHE A 328 -16.10 3.67 -0.52
CA PHE A 328 -15.78 4.60 0.56
C PHE A 328 -15.71 6.06 0.10
N ASN A 329 -15.98 6.96 1.05
CA ASN A 329 -15.98 8.41 0.81
C ASN A 329 -14.56 8.95 0.61
N ALA A 330 -14.46 10.06 -0.13
CA ALA A 330 -13.20 10.77 -0.31
C ALA A 330 -12.74 11.42 1.00
N LEU A 331 -11.43 11.33 1.29
CA LEU A 331 -10.80 12.10 2.37
C LEU A 331 -10.41 13.52 1.92
N GLY A 332 -10.45 13.80 0.61
CA GLY A 332 -10.31 15.15 0.05
C GLY A 332 -8.87 15.56 -0.26
N GLY A 333 -8.73 16.78 -0.78
CA GLY A 333 -7.44 17.34 -1.22
C GLY A 333 -6.42 17.51 -0.09
N ASN A 334 -6.87 17.66 1.16
CA ASN A 334 -6.02 17.77 2.34
C ASN A 334 -5.35 16.44 2.73
N TYR A 335 -5.89 15.30 2.32
CA TYR A 335 -5.30 14.01 2.60
C TYR A 335 -4.15 13.71 1.62
N GLN A 336 -2.95 13.53 2.15
CA GLN A 336 -1.72 13.27 1.41
C GLN A 336 -1.21 11.87 1.78
N TYR A 337 -1.18 10.94 0.83
CA TYR A 337 -0.69 9.59 1.06
C TYR A 337 0.62 9.32 0.34
N ILE A 338 1.66 8.95 1.09
CA ILE A 338 2.96 8.58 0.56
C ILE A 338 3.27 7.13 0.94
N GLN A 339 3.55 6.29 -0.05
CA GLN A 339 4.18 4.99 0.21
C GLN A 339 5.71 5.16 0.17
N VAL A 340 6.40 4.69 1.21
CA VAL A 340 7.85 4.78 1.38
C VAL A 340 8.46 3.38 1.33
N GLU A 341 9.17 3.08 0.25
CA GLU A 341 9.79 1.78 0.00
C GLU A 341 11.29 1.84 0.30
N MET A 342 11.76 1.11 1.32
CA MET A 342 13.13 1.22 1.83
C MET A 342 13.92 -0.07 1.64
N CYS A 343 15.14 0.05 1.10
CA CYS A 343 16.02 -1.11 0.94
C CYS A 343 16.40 -1.73 2.30
N LEU A 344 16.65 -3.04 2.30
CA LEU A 344 17.00 -3.78 3.51
C LEU A 344 18.31 -3.28 4.18
N PRO A 345 19.40 -3.00 3.44
CA PRO A 345 20.65 -2.54 4.07
C PRO A 345 20.47 -1.28 4.91
N LEU A 346 19.71 -0.29 4.42
CA LEU A 346 19.42 0.95 5.14
C LEU A 346 18.64 0.68 6.43
N ARG A 347 17.53 -0.06 6.34
CA ARG A 347 16.68 -0.40 7.50
C ARG A 347 17.42 -1.19 8.58
N LYS A 348 18.34 -2.06 8.16
CA LYS A 348 19.11 -2.90 9.08
C LYS A 348 20.25 -2.14 9.75
N LYS A 349 21.05 -1.39 8.98
CA LYS A 349 22.26 -0.74 9.48
C LYS A 349 21.97 0.55 10.25
N TYR A 350 20.97 1.32 9.81
CA TYR A 350 20.69 2.66 10.31
C TYR A 350 19.27 2.80 10.87
N PHE A 351 18.79 1.75 11.55
CA PHE A 351 17.42 1.70 12.06
C PHE A 351 17.08 2.93 12.92
N SER A 352 17.96 3.26 13.89
CA SER A 352 17.74 4.37 14.83
C SER A 352 17.78 5.73 14.13
N GLU A 353 18.73 5.93 13.24
CA GLU A 353 18.89 7.18 12.52
C GLU A 353 17.75 7.39 11.52
N LEU A 354 17.22 6.31 10.94
CA LEU A 354 16.10 6.34 10.01
C LEU A 354 14.78 6.67 10.71
N GLN A 355 14.51 6.10 11.90
CA GLN A 355 13.33 6.49 12.68
C GLN A 355 13.42 7.95 13.15
N ASP A 356 14.61 8.45 13.48
CA ASP A 356 14.81 9.86 13.85
C ASP A 356 14.58 10.78 12.64
N ALA A 357 15.16 10.43 11.49
CA ALA A 357 14.99 11.19 10.26
C ALA A 357 13.52 11.29 9.84
N LEU A 358 12.79 10.16 9.82
CA LEU A 358 11.39 10.13 9.43
C LEU A 358 10.49 10.80 10.49
N GLY A 359 10.78 10.63 11.78
CA GLY A 359 10.06 11.30 12.86
C GLY A 359 10.17 12.82 12.77
N GLU A 360 11.38 13.35 12.54
CA GLU A 360 11.59 14.79 12.34
C GLU A 360 10.85 15.33 11.11
N ILE A 361 10.78 14.57 10.00
CA ILE A 361 10.03 15.00 8.82
C ILE A 361 8.53 15.11 9.11
N LEU A 362 7.98 14.21 9.93
CA LEU A 362 6.57 14.30 10.34
C LEU A 362 6.33 15.51 11.25
N ILE A 363 7.26 15.80 12.17
CA ILE A 363 7.20 17.03 12.99
C ILE A 363 7.25 18.27 12.10
N GLU A 364 8.18 18.32 11.13
CA GLU A 364 8.28 19.42 10.17
C GLU A 364 6.99 19.58 9.36
N PHE A 365 6.30 18.48 8.99
CA PHE A 365 4.99 18.55 8.34
C PHE A 365 3.93 19.18 9.25
N GLN A 366 3.83 18.72 10.50
CA GLN A 366 2.87 19.22 11.49
C GLN A 366 3.06 20.71 11.75
N GLU A 367 4.30 21.17 11.83
CA GLU A 367 4.65 22.57 12.09
C GLU A 367 4.39 23.48 10.89
N GLN A 368 4.68 22.97 9.68
CA GLN A 368 4.61 23.73 8.42
C GLN A 368 3.18 23.80 7.84
N PHE A 369 2.35 22.78 8.05
CA PHE A 369 1.03 22.65 7.43
C PHE A 369 -0.08 22.54 8.47
N ARG A 370 -0.33 23.64 9.19
CA ARG A 370 -1.28 23.67 10.32
C ARG A 370 -2.73 23.78 9.84
N ASN A 371 -2.93 24.38 8.68
CA ASN A 371 -4.23 24.59 8.05
C ASN A 371 -4.14 24.44 6.51
N SER A 372 -5.29 24.42 5.84
CA SER A 372 -5.34 24.25 4.38
C SER A 372 -4.72 25.39 3.59
N ASP A 373 -4.70 26.62 4.12
CA ASP A 373 -4.10 27.76 3.44
C ASP A 373 -2.56 27.67 3.42
N ASP A 374 -1.95 27.13 4.49
CA ASP A 374 -0.51 26.84 4.53
C ASP A 374 -0.13 25.86 3.41
N LEU A 375 -0.89 24.76 3.31
CA LEU A 375 -0.69 23.76 2.26
C LEU A 375 -0.89 24.38 0.89
N LYS A 376 -2.00 25.06 0.65
CA LYS A 376 -2.31 25.70 -0.64
C LYS A 376 -1.21 26.68 -1.07
N THR A 377 -0.77 27.54 -0.17
CA THR A 377 0.32 28.51 -0.42
C THR A 377 1.61 27.79 -0.81
N PHE A 378 1.96 26.73 -0.07
CA PHE A 378 3.13 25.93 -0.39
C PHE A 378 3.02 25.28 -1.77
N LEU A 379 1.90 24.61 -2.07
CA LEU A 379 1.66 23.92 -3.35
C LEU A 379 1.80 24.90 -4.52
N GLN A 380 1.21 26.09 -4.41
CA GLN A 380 1.32 27.14 -5.43
C GLN A 380 2.77 27.61 -5.60
N SER A 381 3.49 27.84 -4.50
CA SER A 381 4.88 28.33 -4.54
C SER A 381 5.90 27.32 -5.08
N LYS A 382 5.57 26.03 -5.08
CA LYS A 382 6.46 24.93 -5.49
C LYS A 382 5.99 24.21 -6.75
N MET A 383 4.96 24.73 -7.41
CA MET A 383 4.43 24.20 -8.66
C MET A 383 5.49 24.24 -9.75
N THR A 384 5.59 23.16 -10.52
CA THR A 384 6.40 23.11 -11.74
C THR A 384 5.49 22.78 -12.92
N LEU A 385 5.94 23.07 -14.14
CA LEU A 385 5.16 22.74 -15.35
C LEU A 385 4.79 21.24 -15.43
N GLU A 386 5.71 20.36 -15.03
CA GLU A 386 5.42 18.92 -14.97
C GLU A 386 4.29 18.61 -13.97
N ASP A 387 4.23 19.32 -12.86
CA ASP A 387 3.17 19.10 -11.87
C ASP A 387 1.81 19.55 -12.36
N GLU A 388 1.75 20.68 -13.08
CA GLU A 388 0.50 21.18 -13.66
C GLU A 388 -0.10 20.11 -14.58
N PHE A 389 0.70 19.56 -15.50
CA PHE A 389 0.26 18.47 -16.36
C PHE A 389 -0.18 17.24 -15.57
N ARG A 390 0.58 16.84 -14.54
CA ARG A 390 0.25 15.65 -13.75
C ARG A 390 -1.02 15.86 -12.92
N LEU A 391 -1.25 17.05 -12.36
CA LEU A 391 -2.47 17.39 -11.62
C LEU A 391 -3.70 17.43 -12.54
N GLU A 392 -3.52 17.75 -13.82
CA GLU A 392 -4.55 17.61 -14.87
C GLU A 392 -4.76 16.15 -15.33
N GLY A 393 -4.06 15.18 -14.73
CA GLY A 393 -4.16 13.77 -15.10
C GLY A 393 -3.42 13.40 -16.38
N LYS A 394 -2.49 14.25 -16.84
CA LYS A 394 -1.69 14.06 -18.05
C LYS A 394 -0.33 13.48 -17.73
N LEU A 395 0.24 12.74 -18.68
CA LEU A 395 1.63 12.31 -18.60
C LEU A 395 2.51 13.39 -19.20
N TYR A 396 3.67 13.64 -18.57
CA TYR A 396 4.70 14.52 -19.10
C TYR A 396 6.02 13.77 -19.15
N ALA A 397 6.68 13.75 -20.30
CA ALA A 397 7.99 13.16 -20.50
C ALA A 397 8.90 14.12 -21.28
N ARG A 398 10.09 14.41 -20.73
CA ARG A 398 11.13 15.23 -21.40
C ARG A 398 11.87 14.51 -22.52
N VAL A 399 11.64 13.21 -22.68
CA VAL A 399 12.28 12.37 -23.70
C VAL A 399 11.32 11.22 -24.01
N ALA A 400 11.04 10.99 -25.28
CA ALA A 400 10.47 9.74 -25.78
C ALA A 400 11.55 8.87 -26.43
N TYR A 401 11.30 7.57 -26.52
CA TYR A 401 12.08 6.72 -27.42
C TYR A 401 11.48 6.80 -28.82
N PHE A 402 12.34 6.96 -29.81
CA PHE A 402 11.92 6.93 -31.21
C PHE A 402 12.26 5.57 -31.81
N SER A 403 11.27 4.94 -32.45
CA SER A 403 11.45 3.68 -33.15
C SER A 403 10.63 3.67 -34.44
N ASN A 404 10.84 2.64 -35.27
CA ASN A 404 10.08 2.45 -36.49
C ASN A 404 8.77 1.71 -36.17
N ILE A 405 7.80 2.43 -35.62
CA ILE A 405 6.41 1.98 -35.44
C ILE A 405 5.50 2.65 -36.47
N PRO A 406 4.28 2.14 -36.75
CA PRO A 406 3.36 2.78 -37.70
C PRO A 406 3.06 4.25 -37.32
N ALA A 407 2.89 5.11 -38.33
CA ALA A 407 2.47 6.50 -38.10
C ALA A 407 1.09 6.55 -37.43
N GLY A 408 0.88 7.54 -36.54
CA GLY A 408 -0.35 7.63 -35.75
C GLY A 408 -0.49 6.58 -34.65
N VAL A 409 0.58 5.83 -34.33
CA VAL A 409 0.61 4.87 -33.20
C VAL A 409 1.62 5.33 -32.15
N VAL A 410 1.25 5.23 -30.87
CA VAL A 410 2.16 5.37 -29.72
C VAL A 410 2.20 4.06 -28.96
N GLN A 411 3.39 3.58 -28.58
CA GLN A 411 3.48 2.45 -27.65
C GLN A 411 3.69 2.95 -26.22
N LEU A 412 2.77 2.57 -25.34
CA LEU A 412 2.83 2.88 -23.92
C LEU A 412 3.09 1.62 -23.12
N SER A 413 3.83 1.71 -22.02
CA SER A 413 3.94 0.59 -21.07
C SER A 413 2.64 0.38 -20.31
N GLU A 414 2.44 -0.81 -19.76
CA GLU A 414 1.27 -1.10 -18.92
C GLU A 414 1.12 -0.07 -17.80
N SER A 415 2.23 0.35 -17.19
CA SER A 415 2.20 1.36 -16.13
C SER A 415 1.73 2.74 -16.62
N TYR A 416 2.08 3.16 -17.84
CA TYR A 416 1.56 4.40 -18.43
C TYR A 416 0.09 4.31 -18.82
N ARG A 417 -0.32 3.16 -19.37
CA ARG A 417 -1.74 2.90 -19.66
C ARG A 417 -2.60 2.93 -18.40
N LEU A 418 -2.17 2.27 -17.33
CA LEU A 418 -2.83 2.33 -16.02
C LEU A 418 -2.82 3.73 -15.40
N ALA A 419 -1.78 4.53 -15.68
CA ALA A 419 -1.73 5.92 -15.22
C ALA A 419 -2.80 6.79 -15.87
N LEU A 420 -3.04 6.62 -17.17
CA LEU A 420 -4.09 7.33 -17.91
C LEU A 420 -5.49 6.68 -17.79
N GLY A 421 -5.56 5.42 -17.36
CA GLY A 421 -6.79 4.64 -17.33
C GLY A 421 -7.30 4.31 -18.74
N ILE A 422 -6.39 3.88 -19.61
CA ILE A 422 -6.65 3.57 -21.02
C ILE A 422 -6.20 2.15 -21.39
N GLU A 423 -6.83 1.59 -22.42
CA GLU A 423 -6.53 0.26 -22.96
C GLU A 423 -5.82 0.33 -24.32
N ILE A 424 -5.29 -0.82 -24.78
CA ILE A 424 -4.71 -0.94 -26.12
C ILE A 424 -5.83 -0.76 -27.16
N GLY A 425 -5.55 0.02 -28.21
CA GLY A 425 -6.48 0.36 -29.28
C GLY A 425 -7.30 1.63 -29.02
N GLU A 426 -7.30 2.16 -27.80
CA GLU A 426 -7.89 3.46 -27.51
C GLU A 426 -7.02 4.61 -28.05
N LYS A 427 -7.59 5.82 -28.09
CA LYS A 427 -6.93 7.02 -28.59
C LYS A 427 -6.45 7.93 -27.46
N VAL A 428 -5.30 8.55 -27.67
CA VAL A 428 -4.73 9.60 -26.81
C VAL A 428 -4.33 10.81 -27.65
N LEU A 429 -4.22 11.96 -27.01
CA LEU A 429 -3.58 13.12 -27.62
C LEU A 429 -2.14 13.21 -27.14
N ILE A 430 -1.20 13.34 -28.07
CA ILE A 430 0.19 13.65 -27.80
C ILE A 430 0.49 15.02 -28.38
N ASN A 431 0.80 15.98 -27.52
CA ASN A 431 0.96 17.39 -27.90
C ASN A 431 -0.19 17.86 -28.82
N LYS A 432 -1.43 17.53 -28.44
CA LYS A 432 -2.69 17.84 -29.16
C LYS A 432 -2.93 17.12 -30.49
N LYS A 433 -2.11 16.12 -30.85
CA LYS A 433 -2.32 15.28 -32.04
C LYS A 433 -2.80 13.89 -31.63
N GLU A 434 -3.68 13.28 -32.41
CA GLU A 434 -4.30 11.99 -32.09
C GLU A 434 -3.40 10.80 -32.41
N PHE A 435 -3.34 9.83 -31.49
CA PHE A 435 -2.61 8.57 -31.64
C PHE A 435 -3.42 7.39 -31.12
N VAL A 436 -3.30 6.25 -31.79
CA VAL A 436 -3.79 4.96 -31.30
C VAL A 436 -2.76 4.33 -30.37
N VAL A 437 -3.21 3.82 -29.23
CA VAL A 437 -2.34 3.21 -28.23
C VAL A 437 -2.01 1.77 -28.58
N GLY A 438 -0.73 1.48 -28.76
CA GLY A 438 -0.16 0.14 -28.85
C GLY A 438 0.49 -0.33 -27.54
N ALA A 439 0.73 -1.64 -27.45
CA ALA A 439 1.53 -2.22 -26.37
C ALA A 439 3.03 -2.08 -26.67
N THR A 440 3.84 -1.84 -25.64
CA THR A 440 5.30 -2.03 -25.72
C THR A 440 5.63 -3.52 -25.79
N GLU A 441 6.56 -3.91 -26.66
CA GLU A 441 7.14 -5.25 -26.64
C GLU A 441 7.95 -5.44 -25.35
N LYS A 442 7.68 -6.51 -24.59
CA LYS A 442 8.28 -6.76 -23.26
C LYS A 442 9.81 -6.78 -23.24
N ASP A 443 10.43 -7.09 -24.37
CA ASP A 443 11.86 -7.38 -24.46
C ASP A 443 12.66 -6.19 -25.01
N LYS A 444 12.00 -5.07 -25.35
CA LYS A 444 12.64 -3.89 -25.90
C LYS A 444 12.37 -2.66 -25.03
N LEU A 445 13.47 -2.03 -24.63
CA LEU A 445 13.55 -0.67 -24.08
C LEU A 445 13.07 -0.48 -22.64
N ASP A 446 13.57 0.60 -22.08
CA ASP A 446 13.20 1.11 -20.78
C ASP A 446 11.72 1.51 -20.76
N LEU A 447 10.89 0.65 -20.15
CA LEU A 447 9.43 0.80 -19.99
C LEU A 447 8.98 2.09 -19.27
N ARG A 448 9.95 2.93 -18.85
CA ARG A 448 9.75 4.22 -18.21
C ARG A 448 9.53 5.38 -19.19
N LYS A 449 9.58 5.17 -20.52
CA LYS A 449 9.29 6.24 -21.51
C LYS A 449 8.31 5.78 -22.59
N PRO A 450 7.48 6.68 -23.13
CA PRO A 450 6.66 6.40 -24.30
C PRO A 450 7.56 6.15 -25.53
N ILE A 451 7.09 5.30 -26.45
CA ILE A 451 7.74 5.05 -27.73
C ILE A 451 6.89 5.65 -28.85
N LEU A 452 7.52 6.51 -29.65
CA LEU A 452 6.91 7.27 -30.74
C LEU A 452 7.55 6.92 -32.08
N ASN A 453 6.83 7.19 -33.17
CA ASN A 453 7.37 7.00 -34.51
C ASN A 453 8.51 8.00 -34.78
N SER A 454 9.66 7.49 -35.18
CA SER A 454 10.84 8.30 -35.53
C SER A 454 10.64 9.31 -36.67
N SER A 455 9.65 9.09 -37.54
CA SER A 455 9.31 9.99 -38.65
C SER A 455 8.41 11.16 -38.25
N GLU A 456 7.84 11.13 -37.05
CA GLU A 456 7.02 12.20 -36.53
C GLU A 456 7.91 13.16 -35.74
N ASN A 457 8.02 14.41 -36.20
CA ASN A 457 8.82 15.46 -35.55
C ASN A 457 8.20 15.87 -34.20
N PHE A 458 8.54 15.13 -33.14
CA PHE A 458 8.23 15.54 -31.78
C PHE A 458 9.34 16.43 -31.22
N PHE A 459 8.95 17.49 -30.51
CA PHE A 459 9.87 18.26 -29.69
C PHE A 459 10.36 17.42 -28.50
N ALA A 460 11.38 17.89 -27.78
CA ALA A 460 11.91 17.19 -26.61
C ALA A 460 10.82 16.84 -25.58
N GLU A 461 9.80 17.67 -25.44
CA GLU A 461 8.72 17.47 -24.47
C GLU A 461 7.49 16.79 -25.10
N VAL A 462 7.00 15.78 -24.38
CA VAL A 462 5.87 14.95 -24.78
C VAL A 462 4.83 15.00 -23.66
N VAL A 463 3.69 15.61 -23.95
CA VAL A 463 2.50 15.60 -23.09
C VAL A 463 1.50 14.62 -23.69
N ILE A 464 1.05 13.65 -22.89
CA ILE A 464 0.08 12.64 -23.30
C ILE A 464 -1.17 12.77 -22.43
N GLU A 465 -2.31 12.99 -23.07
CA GLU A 465 -3.61 13.12 -22.40
C GLU A 465 -4.62 12.12 -22.98
N ARG A 466 -5.48 11.60 -22.10
CA ARG A 466 -6.58 10.73 -22.50
C ARG A 466 -7.61 11.55 -23.28
N MET A 467 -8.11 11.01 -24.39
CA MET A 467 -9.29 11.58 -25.04
C MET A 467 -10.52 11.24 -24.21
N VAL A 468 -11.23 12.27 -23.74
CA VAL A 468 -12.56 12.11 -23.14
C VAL A 468 -13.53 11.95 -24.31
N VAL A 469 -14.09 10.75 -24.45
CA VAL A 469 -15.12 10.44 -25.46
C VAL A 469 -16.50 10.81 -24.92
#